data_AF-A0A5E4JPA1-F1
#
_entry.id   AF-A0A5E4JPA1-F1
#
_cell.length_a   1.000
_cell.length_b   1.000
_cell.length_c   1.000
_cell.angle_alpha   90.00
_cell.angle_beta   90.00
_cell.angle_gamma   90.00
#
_symmetry.space_group_name_H-M   'P 1'
#
loop_
_entity.id
_entity.type
_entity.pdbx_description
1 polymer ?
#
loop_
_entity_poly.entity_id
_entity_poly.type
_entity_poly.pdbx_seq_one_letter_code
_entity_poly.pdbx_strand_id
1 'polypeptide(L)'
;MENKEHLEILPPKITEKRIWNLNNFFVALIIGLIIIFCFFVIIAYFDPTILTKTMLFAFFVIIYAIILFFLLEPRIIQEVNQTSLRTITNPIIKEVVVEKQVQIPYETEKKIYITNVRSPRPNIPKYDYVGSFQTGTYHKRSCRLSKLIKNKYKILNNDPNYFIKNNYKPCLVCIKHQKKI
;
A
#
# COMPACT_ATOMS: atom_id res chain seq x y z
N MET A 1 -23.25 -35.03 15.15
CA MET A 1 -21.87 -35.10 14.61
C MET A 1 -21.54 -33.72 14.06
N GLU A 2 -20.66 -32.98 14.74
CA GLU A 2 -20.18 -31.68 14.27
C GLU A 2 -19.28 -31.88 13.04
N ASN A 3 -19.70 -31.31 11.91
CA ASN A 3 -18.93 -31.31 10.68
C ASN A 3 -17.79 -30.29 10.84
N LYS A 4 -16.59 -30.76 11.20
CA LYS A 4 -15.41 -29.91 11.35
C LYS A 4 -14.91 -29.52 9.96
N GLU A 5 -15.23 -28.31 9.53
CA GLU A 5 -14.64 -27.71 8.34
C GLU A 5 -13.13 -27.54 8.54
N HIS A 6 -12.32 -28.30 7.80
CA HIS A 6 -10.88 -28.10 7.74
C HIS A 6 -10.58 -26.94 6.78
N LEU A 7 -10.17 -25.81 7.35
CA LEU A 7 -9.68 -24.65 6.60
C LEU A 7 -8.19 -24.84 6.34
N GLU A 8 -7.83 -25.22 5.11
CA GLU A 8 -6.44 -25.32 4.69
C GLU A 8 -5.98 -23.98 4.11
N ILE A 9 -5.01 -23.35 4.77
CA ILE A 9 -4.46 -22.04 4.36
C ILE A 9 -3.25 -22.31 3.46
N LEU A 10 -3.40 -22.04 2.16
CA LEU A 10 -2.31 -22.14 1.20
C LEU A 10 -1.30 -20.99 1.37
N PRO A 11 0.00 -21.22 1.06
CA PRO A 11 1.00 -20.17 1.07
C PRO A 11 0.63 -19.06 0.07
N PRO A 12 0.84 -17.79 0.41
CA PRO A 12 0.44 -16.68 -0.43
C PRO A 12 1.20 -16.70 -1.76
N LYS A 13 0.48 -16.50 -2.87
CA LYS A 13 1.10 -16.33 -4.19
C LYS A 13 1.53 -14.88 -4.33
N ILE A 14 2.84 -14.65 -4.33
CA ILE A 14 3.43 -13.33 -4.59
C ILE A 14 3.56 -13.19 -6.10
N THR A 15 2.86 -12.20 -6.68
CA THR A 15 3.04 -11.82 -8.08
C THR A 15 3.62 -10.42 -8.15
N GLU A 16 4.77 -10.29 -8.79
CA GLU A 16 5.39 -8.99 -9.04
C GLU A 16 4.88 -8.44 -10.37
N LYS A 17 4.30 -7.24 -10.35
CA LYS A 17 3.98 -6.50 -11.57
C LYS A 17 4.83 -5.25 -11.63
N ARG A 18 5.52 -5.09 -12.76
CA ARG A 18 6.24 -3.88 -13.11
C ARG A 18 5.25 -2.94 -13.83
N ILE A 19 4.82 -1.89 -13.13
CA ILE A 19 3.86 -0.93 -13.69
C ILE A 19 4.64 0.32 -14.13
N TRP A 20 4.57 0.63 -15.42
CA TRP A 20 5.16 1.85 -15.96
C TRP A 20 4.28 3.05 -15.62
N ASN A 21 4.87 4.07 -15.03
CA ASN A 21 4.15 5.30 -14.70
C ASN A 21 4.18 6.24 -15.91
N LEU A 22 3.12 6.25 -16.70
CA LEU A 22 2.99 7.14 -17.87
C LEU A 22 3.14 8.62 -17.49
N ASN A 23 2.76 9.02 -16.28
CA ASN A 23 2.95 10.41 -15.84
C ASN A 23 4.44 10.77 -15.76
N ASN A 24 5.30 9.85 -15.29
CA ASN A 24 6.74 10.11 -15.23
C ASN A 24 7.33 10.26 -16.64
N PHE A 25 6.81 9.51 -17.61
CA PHE A 25 7.21 9.63 -19.00
C PHE A 25 6.89 11.02 -19.57
N PHE A 26 5.67 11.52 -19.37
CA PHE A 26 5.30 12.88 -19.80
C PHE A 26 6.12 13.96 -19.11
N VAL A 27 6.38 13.81 -17.81
CA VAL A 27 7.23 14.72 -17.04
C VAL A 27 8.66 14.74 -17.61
N ALA A 28 9.23 13.58 -17.92
CA ALA A 28 10.56 13.49 -18.53
C ALA A 28 10.62 14.19 -19.90
N LEU A 29 9.58 14.06 -20.72
CA LEU A 29 9.47 14.73 -22.02
C LEU A 29 9.45 16.26 -21.87
N ILE A 30 8.64 16.78 -20.94
CA ILE A 30 8.57 18.22 -20.67
C ILE A 30 9.92 18.76 -20.18
N ILE A 31 10.58 18.04 -19.26
CA ILE A 31 11.91 18.41 -18.78
C ILE A 31 12.93 18.44 -19.92
N GLY A 32 12.88 17.45 -20.84
CA GLY A 32 13.71 17.42 -22.04
C GLY A 32 13.52 18.66 -22.92
N LEU A 33 12.28 19.08 -23.17
CA LEU A 33 11.98 20.31 -23.93
C LEU A 33 12.53 21.56 -23.24
N ILE A 34 12.40 21.66 -21.92
CA ILE A 34 12.95 22.78 -21.14
C ILE A 34 14.48 22.82 -21.24
N ILE A 35 15.14 21.68 -21.13
CA ILE A 35 16.61 21.58 -21.26
C ILE A 35 17.08 22.04 -22.64
N ILE A 36 16.41 21.58 -23.70
CA ILE A 36 16.71 21.99 -25.08
C ILE A 36 16.53 23.49 -25.25
N PHE A 37 15.43 24.05 -24.73
CA PHE A 37 15.18 25.49 -24.77
C PHE A 37 16.30 26.28 -24.06
N CYS A 38 16.68 25.88 -22.84
CA CYS A 38 17.79 26.49 -22.10
C CYS A 38 19.11 26.42 -22.87
N PHE A 39 19.41 25.30 -23.53
CA PHE A 39 20.61 25.16 -24.36
C PHE A 39 20.64 26.18 -25.50
N PHE A 40 19.53 26.38 -26.22
CA PHE A 40 19.44 27.39 -27.27
C PHE A 40 19.58 28.82 -26.74
N VAL A 41 18.98 29.12 -25.58
CA VAL A 41 19.12 30.43 -24.92
C VAL A 41 20.57 30.73 -24.58
N ILE A 42 21.31 29.75 -24.04
CA ILE A 42 22.73 29.90 -23.71
C ILE A 42 23.56 30.14 -24.98
N ILE A 43 23.31 29.37 -26.05
CA ILE A 43 24.01 29.56 -27.33
C ILE A 43 23.76 30.95 -27.90
N ALA A 44 22.52 31.42 -27.89
CA ALA A 44 22.14 32.70 -28.46
C ALA A 44 22.75 33.88 -27.68
N TYR A 45 22.90 33.76 -26.36
CA TYR A 45 23.38 34.86 -25.52
C TYR A 45 24.91 34.95 -25.43
N PHE A 46 25.60 33.81 -25.34
CA PHE A 46 27.04 33.79 -25.07
C PHE A 46 27.91 33.64 -26.32
N ASP A 47 27.30 33.36 -27.48
CA ASP A 47 27.95 32.94 -28.73
C ASP A 47 29.25 32.12 -28.55
N PRO A 48 29.17 30.95 -27.90
CA PRO A 48 30.35 30.15 -27.61
C PRO A 48 31.04 29.65 -28.90
N THR A 49 32.34 29.37 -28.81
CA THR A 49 33.08 28.69 -29.88
C THR A 49 32.51 27.30 -30.18
N ILE A 50 32.78 26.75 -31.37
CA ILE A 50 32.27 25.42 -31.77
C ILE A 50 32.67 24.32 -30.76
N LEU A 51 33.91 24.37 -30.26
CA LEU A 51 34.40 23.41 -29.26
C LEU A 51 33.63 23.51 -27.93
N THR A 52 33.29 24.73 -27.50
CA THR A 52 32.54 24.92 -26.25
C THR A 52 31.05 24.57 -26.43
N LYS A 53 30.47 24.83 -27.62
CA LYS A 53 29.12 24.39 -28.00
C LYS A 53 28.98 22.85 -27.92
N THR A 54 29.95 22.10 -28.43
CA THR A 54 29.91 20.62 -28.39
C THR A 54 30.10 20.05 -26.98
N MET A 55 31.03 20.60 -26.19
CA MET A 55 31.19 20.20 -24.79
C MET A 55 29.92 20.51 -23.96
N LEU A 56 29.31 21.67 -24.17
CA LEU A 56 28.06 22.04 -23.50
C LEU A 56 26.92 21.09 -23.87
N PHE A 57 26.79 20.72 -25.15
CA PHE A 57 25.80 19.76 -25.59
C PHE A 57 25.98 18.40 -24.90
N ALA A 58 27.20 17.88 -24.88
CA ALA A 58 27.51 16.61 -24.21
C ALA A 58 27.14 16.65 -22.71
N PHE A 59 27.44 17.76 -22.04
CA PHE A 59 27.08 17.98 -20.64
C PHE A 59 25.56 17.91 -20.41
N PHE A 60 24.77 18.59 -21.24
CA PHE A 60 23.30 18.54 -21.14
C PHE A 60 22.74 17.14 -21.41
N VAL A 61 23.31 16.40 -22.37
CA VAL A 61 22.92 15.01 -22.65
C VAL A 61 23.18 14.12 -21.43
N ILE A 62 24.33 14.25 -20.76
CA ILE A 62 24.66 13.47 -19.56
C ILE A 62 23.68 13.80 -18.43
N ILE A 63 23.42 15.08 -18.16
CA ILE A 63 22.45 15.49 -17.14
C ILE A 63 21.06 14.94 -17.46
N TYR A 64 20.62 15.05 -18.70
CA TYR A 64 19.33 14.54 -19.12
C TYR A 64 19.24 13.02 -18.96
N ALA A 65 20.30 12.27 -19.28
CA ALA A 65 20.35 10.83 -19.09
C ALA A 65 20.23 10.43 -17.60
N ILE A 66 20.90 11.15 -16.69
CA ILE A 66 20.77 10.94 -15.24
C ILE A 66 19.32 11.19 -14.80
N ILE A 67 18.74 12.31 -15.21
CA ILE A 67 17.34 12.66 -14.88
C ILE A 67 16.38 11.58 -15.40
N LEU A 68 16.56 11.16 -16.64
CA LEU A 68 15.73 10.15 -17.30
C LEU A 68 15.83 8.79 -16.60
N PHE A 69 17.03 8.40 -16.14
CA PHE A 69 17.21 7.19 -15.34
C PHE A 69 16.33 7.18 -14.09
N PHE A 70 16.29 8.28 -13.33
CA PHE A 70 15.45 8.39 -12.13
C PHE A 70 13.95 8.47 -12.45
N LEU A 71 13.57 9.13 -13.54
CA LEU A 71 12.15 9.30 -13.91
C LEU A 71 11.53 8.01 -14.45
N LEU A 72 12.27 7.24 -15.25
CA LEU A 72 11.77 6.02 -15.88
C LEU A 72 11.88 4.78 -14.99
N GLU A 73 12.47 4.89 -13.79
CA GLU A 73 12.59 3.75 -12.89
C GLU A 73 11.20 3.18 -12.56
N PRO A 74 10.89 1.95 -13.02
CA PRO A 74 9.54 1.42 -12.90
C PRO A 74 9.29 0.97 -11.47
N ARG A 75 8.15 1.36 -10.89
CA ARG A 75 7.78 0.90 -9.56
C ARG A 75 7.43 -0.59 -9.61
N ILE A 76 8.12 -1.37 -8.79
CA ILE A 76 7.81 -2.78 -8.55
C ILE A 76 6.73 -2.82 -7.48
N ILE A 77 5.53 -3.27 -7.84
CA ILE A 77 4.43 -3.47 -6.90
C ILE A 77 4.29 -4.98 -6.70
N GLN A 78 4.39 -5.41 -5.44
CA GLN A 78 4.14 -6.79 -5.05
C GLN A 78 2.66 -6.94 -4.69
N GLU A 79 1.92 -7.72 -5.48
CA GLU A 79 0.55 -8.11 -5.16
C GLU A 79 0.61 -9.45 -4.39
N VAL A 80 0.10 -9.46 -3.15
CA VAL A 80 0.00 -10.67 -2.31
C VAL A 80 -1.43 -11.19 -2.40
N ASN A 81 -1.64 -12.27 -3.16
CA ASN A 81 -2.95 -12.91 -3.28
C ASN A 81 -3.05 -14.09 -2.30
N GLN A 82 -3.95 -14.00 -1.31
CA GLN A 82 -4.31 -15.12 -0.45
C GLN A 82 -5.53 -15.83 -1.02
N THR A 83 -5.32 -17.05 -1.52
CA THR A 83 -6.40 -17.95 -1.95
C THR A 83 -6.72 -18.92 -0.82
N SER A 84 -7.89 -18.77 -0.20
CA SER A 84 -8.44 -19.77 0.72
C SER A 84 -9.29 -20.77 -0.05
N LEU A 85 -8.90 -22.05 -0.08
CA LEU A 85 -9.75 -23.12 -0.61
C LEU A 85 -10.64 -23.63 0.52
N ARG A 86 -11.96 -23.59 0.32
CA ARG A 86 -12.93 -24.21 1.24
C ARG A 86 -13.33 -25.55 0.65
N THR A 87 -12.75 -26.63 1.15
CA THR A 87 -13.09 -27.99 0.73
C THR A 87 -14.39 -28.39 1.41
N ILE A 88 -15.50 -28.39 0.66
CA ILE A 88 -16.77 -28.95 1.13
C ILE A 88 -16.73 -30.45 0.86
N THR A 89 -16.56 -31.25 1.91
CA THR A 89 -16.72 -32.70 1.84
C THR A 89 -18.22 -33.01 1.74
N ASN A 90 -18.70 -33.26 0.51
CA ASN A 90 -20.04 -33.77 0.31
C ASN A 90 -20.14 -35.21 0.87
N PRO A 91 -21.17 -35.55 1.66
CA PRO A 91 -21.38 -36.93 2.08
C PRO A 91 -21.66 -37.80 0.85
N ILE A 92 -21.03 -38.97 0.81
CA ILE A 92 -21.19 -40.00 -0.22
C ILE A 92 -22.66 -40.48 -0.17
N ILE A 93 -23.45 -40.06 -1.15
CA ILE A 93 -24.79 -40.62 -1.38
C ILE A 93 -24.56 -41.95 -2.10
N LYS A 94 -24.94 -43.07 -1.47
CA LYS A 94 -25.01 -44.38 -2.12
C LYS A 94 -26.11 -44.32 -3.18
N GLU A 95 -25.74 -44.31 -4.45
CA GLU A 95 -26.69 -44.40 -5.56
C GLU A 95 -27.17 -45.84 -5.73
N VAL A 96 -28.48 -46.02 -5.59
CA VAL A 96 -29.20 -47.21 -6.07
C VAL A 96 -29.34 -47.06 -7.59
N VAL A 97 -28.89 -48.08 -8.32
CA VAL A 97 -28.92 -48.19 -9.77
C VAL A 97 -30.35 -48.06 -10.29
N VAL A 98 -30.62 -47.06 -11.12
CA VAL A 98 -31.72 -47.06 -12.10
C VAL A 98 -31.23 -46.42 -13.39
N GLU A 99 -31.13 -47.24 -14.44
CA GLU A 99 -30.89 -46.82 -15.82
C GLU A 99 -32.03 -45.93 -16.33
N LYS A 100 -31.76 -44.66 -16.69
CA LYS A 100 -32.55 -44.01 -17.76
C LYS A 100 -31.92 -42.73 -18.33
N GLN A 101 -31.64 -42.83 -19.63
CA GLN A 101 -31.71 -41.81 -20.70
C GLN A 101 -30.92 -40.50 -20.55
N VAL A 102 -29.92 -40.42 -21.42
CA VAL A 102 -29.14 -39.26 -21.85
C VAL A 102 -30.02 -38.02 -22.06
N GLN A 103 -29.77 -36.98 -21.28
CA GLN A 103 -30.25 -35.63 -21.55
C GLN A 103 -29.06 -34.74 -21.93
N ILE A 104 -29.23 -34.04 -23.04
CA ILE A 104 -28.33 -33.09 -23.67
C ILE A 104 -27.94 -31.99 -22.66
N PRO A 105 -26.65 -31.59 -22.54
CA PRO A 105 -26.28 -30.54 -21.61
C PRO A 105 -26.70 -29.18 -22.19
N TYR A 106 -27.78 -28.63 -21.68
CA TYR A 106 -28.07 -27.20 -21.84
C TYR A 106 -27.18 -26.45 -20.84
N GLU A 107 -26.20 -25.69 -21.34
CA GLU A 107 -25.47 -24.70 -20.55
C GLU A 107 -26.47 -23.66 -20.04
N THR A 108 -26.94 -23.86 -18.82
CA THR A 108 -27.63 -22.81 -18.09
C THR A 108 -26.56 -21.84 -17.63
N GLU A 109 -26.46 -20.68 -18.30
CA GLU A 109 -25.73 -19.52 -17.81
C GLU A 109 -26.30 -19.14 -16.43
N LYS A 110 -25.74 -19.73 -15.37
CA LYS A 110 -25.99 -19.29 -14.00
C LYS A 110 -25.47 -17.86 -13.91
N LYS A 111 -26.38 -16.89 -13.98
CA LYS A 111 -26.10 -15.50 -13.61
C LYS A 111 -25.65 -15.51 -12.16
N ILE A 112 -24.33 -15.37 -11.96
CA ILE A 112 -23.72 -15.22 -10.65
C ILE A 112 -24.13 -13.84 -10.16
N TYR A 113 -25.13 -13.78 -9.29
CA TYR A 113 -25.43 -12.57 -8.55
C TYR A 113 -24.30 -12.38 -7.54
N ILE A 114 -23.35 -11.50 -7.87
CA ILE A 114 -22.37 -11.00 -6.90
C ILE A 114 -23.15 -10.07 -5.98
N THR A 115 -23.77 -10.65 -4.95
CA THR A 115 -24.29 -9.87 -3.84
C THR A 115 -23.06 -9.29 -3.16
N ASN A 116 -22.84 -7.99 -3.32
CA ASN A 116 -21.84 -7.25 -2.54
C ASN A 116 -22.28 -7.27 -1.07
N VAL A 117 -22.03 -8.39 -0.38
CA VAL A 117 -22.20 -8.49 1.07
C VAL A 117 -21.15 -7.55 1.66
N ARG A 118 -21.55 -6.33 2.00
CA ARG A 118 -20.73 -5.41 2.78
C ARG A 118 -20.42 -6.14 4.08
N SER A 119 -19.20 -6.63 4.20
CA SER A 119 -18.73 -7.26 5.43
C SER A 119 -18.97 -6.29 6.60
N PRO A 120 -19.58 -6.75 7.71
CA PRO A 120 -19.79 -5.91 8.87
C PRO A 120 -18.43 -5.35 9.30
N ARG A 121 -18.35 -4.02 9.47
CA ARG A 121 -17.11 -3.36 9.90
C ARG A 121 -16.67 -4.02 11.22
N PRO A 122 -15.42 -4.49 11.32
CA PRO A 122 -14.95 -5.09 12.56
C PRO A 122 -15.11 -4.09 13.71
N ASN A 123 -15.60 -4.57 14.86
CA ASN A 123 -15.77 -3.76 16.05
C ASN A 123 -14.38 -3.45 16.64
N ILE A 124 -13.78 -2.34 16.19
CA ILE A 124 -12.43 -1.94 16.61
C ILE A 124 -12.53 -1.37 18.04
N PRO A 125 -11.86 -1.98 19.04
CA PRO A 125 -11.88 -1.49 20.40
C PRO A 125 -11.37 -0.04 20.44
N LYS A 126 -12.12 0.83 21.12
CA LYS A 126 -11.75 2.23 21.28
C LYS A 126 -10.86 2.35 22.51
N TYR A 127 -9.60 2.74 22.30
CA TYR A 127 -8.67 3.00 23.40
C TYR A 127 -8.59 4.48 23.76
N ASP A 128 -8.47 4.79 25.05
CA ASP A 128 -8.41 6.18 25.53
C ASP A 128 -6.99 6.77 25.48
N TYR A 129 -5.97 5.95 25.67
CA TYR A 129 -4.56 6.36 25.66
C TYR A 129 -3.76 5.66 24.57
N VAL A 130 -2.77 6.39 24.05
CA VAL A 130 -1.91 5.98 22.95
C VAL A 130 -0.46 6.29 23.30
N GLY A 131 0.38 5.26 23.31
CA GLY A 131 1.83 5.36 23.47
C GLY A 131 2.59 5.19 22.16
N SER A 132 3.82 5.68 22.13
CA SER A 132 4.80 5.39 21.09
C SER A 132 5.99 4.65 21.69
N PHE A 133 6.25 3.41 21.27
CA PHE A 133 7.42 2.66 21.73
C PHE A 133 8.73 3.37 21.36
N GLN A 134 8.78 4.02 20.20
CA GLN A 134 9.98 4.72 19.71
C GLN A 134 10.34 5.93 20.55
N THR A 135 9.36 6.76 20.92
CA THR A 135 9.62 8.01 21.67
C THR A 135 9.49 7.82 23.18
N GLY A 136 8.93 6.70 23.63
CA GLY A 136 8.62 6.45 25.03
C GLY A 136 7.65 7.48 25.61
N THR A 137 6.75 8.06 24.79
CA THR A 137 5.75 9.03 25.26
C THR A 137 4.33 8.49 25.09
N TYR A 138 3.44 8.80 26.04
CA TYR A 138 2.02 8.47 25.94
C TYR A 138 1.13 9.71 25.96
N HIS A 139 -0.01 9.59 25.30
CA HIS A 139 -0.91 10.67 24.92
C HIS A 139 -2.36 10.23 25.12
N LYS A 140 -3.28 11.18 25.29
CA LYS A 140 -4.71 10.92 25.06
C LYS A 140 -4.96 10.69 23.57
N ARG A 141 -5.93 9.86 23.22
CA ARG A 141 -6.34 9.60 21.83
C ARG A 141 -6.75 10.87 21.07
N SER A 142 -7.29 11.87 21.77
CA SER A 142 -7.67 13.17 21.19
C SER A 142 -6.49 14.09 20.87
N CYS A 143 -5.28 13.80 21.37
CA CYS A 143 -4.12 14.67 21.19
C CYS A 143 -3.69 14.76 19.72
N ARG A 144 -3.34 15.96 19.24
CA ARG A 144 -2.78 16.15 17.89
C ARG A 144 -1.51 15.32 17.67
N LEU A 145 -0.65 15.22 18.67
CA LEU A 145 0.61 14.47 18.60
C LEU A 145 0.38 12.96 18.53
N SER A 146 -0.69 12.43 19.13
CA SER A 146 -0.99 11.00 19.08
C SER A 146 -1.39 10.53 17.67
N LYS A 147 -1.94 11.43 16.85
CA LYS A 147 -2.29 11.17 15.44
C LYS A 147 -1.06 11.08 14.54
N LEU A 148 0.08 11.64 14.95
CA LEU A 148 1.34 11.61 14.19
C LEU A 148 2.17 10.35 14.44
N ILE A 149 1.81 9.55 15.46
CA ILE A 149 2.50 8.30 15.77
C ILE A 149 2.20 7.28 14.66
N LYS A 150 3.26 6.78 13.99
CA LYS A 150 3.14 5.72 12.98
C LYS A 150 2.57 4.45 13.60
N ASN A 151 1.67 3.77 12.89
CA ASN A 151 0.98 2.55 13.38
C ASN A 151 1.95 1.47 13.89
N LYS A 152 3.11 1.29 13.24
CA LYS A 152 4.15 0.33 13.65
C LYS A 152 4.75 0.58 15.05
N TYR A 153 4.63 1.79 15.58
CA TYR A 153 5.18 2.16 16.89
C TYR A 153 4.09 2.45 17.91
N LYS A 154 2.82 2.23 17.55
CA LYS A 154 1.66 2.65 18.34
C LYS A 154 1.27 1.55 19.34
N ILE A 155 1.20 1.93 20.62
CA ILE A 155 0.72 1.06 21.70
C ILE A 155 -0.60 1.65 22.20
N LEU A 156 -1.62 0.82 22.38
CA LEU A 156 -2.96 1.24 22.73
C LEU A 156 -3.36 0.60 24.06
N ASN A 157 -3.80 1.40 25.02
CA ASN A 157 -4.32 0.90 26.29
C ASN A 157 -5.34 1.91 26.87
N ASN A 158 -6.29 1.43 27.67
CA ASN A 158 -7.27 2.28 28.36
C ASN A 158 -6.72 2.86 29.66
N ASP A 159 -5.77 2.17 30.29
CA ASP A 159 -5.26 2.59 31.58
C ASP A 159 -3.99 3.45 31.45
N PRO A 160 -3.98 4.68 32.00
CA PRO A 160 -2.77 5.50 32.03
C PRO A 160 -1.67 4.89 32.90
N ASN A 161 -2.05 4.13 33.94
CA ASN A 161 -1.13 3.45 34.85
C ASN A 161 -0.26 2.42 34.14
N TYR A 162 -0.75 1.79 33.06
CA TYR A 162 0.05 0.89 32.23
C TYR A 162 1.26 1.61 31.64
N PHE A 163 1.08 2.84 31.14
CA PHE A 163 2.15 3.62 30.54
C PHE A 163 3.15 4.11 31.60
N ILE A 164 2.67 4.48 32.79
CA ILE A 164 3.51 4.86 33.93
C ILE A 164 4.38 3.67 34.38
N LYS A 165 3.78 2.49 34.55
CA LYS A 165 4.49 1.26 34.95
C LYS A 165 5.56 0.86 33.94
N ASN A 166 5.35 1.12 32.65
CA ASN A 166 6.30 0.83 31.59
C ASN A 166 7.22 2.02 31.25
N ASN A 167 7.37 3.00 32.15
CA ASN A 167 8.29 4.14 32.02
C ASN A 167 8.04 5.06 30.80
N TYR A 168 6.80 5.14 30.30
CA TYR A 168 6.45 6.10 29.27
C TYR A 168 6.25 7.50 29.89
N LYS A 169 6.90 8.49 29.30
CA LYS A 169 6.78 9.89 29.69
C LYS A 169 5.39 10.43 29.29
N PRO A 170 4.68 11.12 30.19
CA PRO A 170 3.42 11.76 29.84
C PRO A 170 3.64 12.89 28.84
N CYS A 171 2.78 12.98 27.85
CA CYS A 171 2.78 14.10 26.92
C CYS A 171 2.56 15.42 27.65
N LEU A 172 3.47 16.37 27.42
CA LEU A 172 3.41 17.71 28.03
C LEU A 172 2.11 18.44 27.66
N VAL A 173 1.65 18.28 26.42
CA VAL A 173 0.50 19.00 25.86
C VAL A 173 -0.84 18.47 26.36
N CYS A 174 -1.05 17.14 26.38
CA CYS A 174 -2.38 16.58 26.68
C CYS A 174 -2.54 16.04 28.11
N ILE A 175 -1.44 15.77 28.83
CA ILE A 175 -1.47 15.22 30.19
C ILE A 175 -0.90 16.21 31.19
N LYS A 176 0.29 16.78 30.95
CA LYS A 176 0.95 17.65 31.93
C LYS A 176 0.29 19.03 32.07
N HIS A 177 -0.24 19.60 30.97
CA HIS A 177 -0.93 20.89 31.00
C HIS A 177 -2.33 20.88 31.64
N GLN A 178 -2.84 19.71 32.09
CA GLN A 178 -4.12 19.64 32.83
C GLN A 178 -3.97 19.87 34.34
N LYS A 179 -2.73 20.00 34.87
CA LYS A 179 -2.50 20.56 36.21
C LYS A 179 -2.35 22.08 36.12
N LYS A 180 -3.47 22.79 35.98
CA LYS A 180 -3.56 24.19 36.42
C LYS A 180 -4.57 24.21 37.56
N ILE A 181 -4.08 24.63 38.73
CA ILE A 181 -4.85 25.08 39.89
C ILE A 181 -5.72 26.25 39.45
#